data_AF-A0A2H4F047-F1
#
_entry.id   AF-A0A2H4F047-F1
#
_cell.length_a   1.000
_cell.length_b   1.000
_cell.length_c   1.000
_cell.angle_alpha   90.00
_cell.angle_beta   90.00
_cell.angle_gamma   90.00
#
_symmetry.space_group_name_H-M   'P 1'
#
loop_
_entity.id
_entity.type
_entity.pdbx_description
1 polymer ?
#
loop_
_entity_poly.entity_id
_entity_poly.type
_entity_poly.pdbx_seq_one_letter_code
_entity_poly.pdbx_strand_id
1 'polypeptide(L)'
;MLLSMVMIVMVLSVVPIIFSCWFSGLPKEGYDWDKSSPYECGFISVKNPGDFSSRFFHLVILFLVWDVEIVLLVPCFQDLFGWSPEGSGAVLFVLILVYGLYYEMMEGTIKWTLHEN
;
A
#
# COMPACT_ATOMS: atom_id res chain seq x y z
N MET A 1 31.88 -18.35 -26.56
CA MET A 1 30.87 -17.41 -26.05
C MET A 1 29.56 -18.11 -25.67
N LEU A 2 28.94 -18.87 -26.57
CA LEU A 2 27.70 -19.60 -26.24
C LEU A 2 27.92 -20.69 -25.17
N LEU A 3 28.99 -21.48 -25.28
CA LEU A 3 29.35 -22.51 -24.29
C LEU A 3 29.64 -21.92 -22.89
N SER A 4 30.32 -20.78 -22.82
CA SER A 4 30.60 -20.10 -21.55
C SER A 4 29.33 -19.55 -20.90
N MET A 5 28.37 -19.06 -21.69
CA MET A 5 27.07 -18.62 -21.17
C MET A 5 26.26 -19.80 -20.61
N VAL A 6 26.24 -20.94 -21.29
CA VAL A 6 25.55 -22.16 -20.81
C VAL A 6 26.13 -22.66 -19.49
N MET A 7 27.46 -22.68 -19.36
CA MET A 7 28.11 -23.10 -18.10
C MET A 7 27.79 -22.15 -16.93
N ILE A 8 27.73 -20.85 -17.18
CA ILE A 8 27.38 -19.87 -16.14
C ILE A 8 25.93 -20.06 -15.67
N VAL A 9 24.98 -20.28 -16.60
CA VAL A 9 23.57 -20.52 -16.25
C VAL A 9 23.41 -21.81 -15.45
N MET A 10 24.10 -22.89 -15.82
CA MET A 10 24.10 -24.14 -15.08
C MET A 10 24.58 -23.95 -13.64
N VAL A 11 25.73 -23.28 -13.44
CA VAL A 11 26.28 -23.04 -12.10
C VAL A 11 25.33 -22.19 -11.25
N LEU A 12 24.78 -21.11 -11.82
CA LEU A 12 23.84 -20.24 -11.11
C LEU A 12 22.56 -20.97 -10.68
N SER A 13 22.11 -21.97 -11.43
CA SER A 13 20.91 -22.75 -11.11
C SER A 13 21.16 -23.83 -10.05
N VAL A 14 22.34 -24.45 -10.02
CA VAL A 14 22.64 -25.60 -9.14
C VAL A 14 22.97 -25.18 -7.71
N VAL A 15 23.69 -24.07 -7.55
CA VAL A 15 24.09 -23.54 -6.23
C VAL A 15 22.90 -23.33 -5.26
N PRO A 16 21.79 -22.66 -5.63
CA PRO A 16 20.66 -22.44 -4.72
C PRO A 16 19.89 -23.74 -4.40
N ILE A 17 19.91 -24.74 -5.29
CA ILE A 17 19.26 -26.03 -5.04
C ILE A 17 20.03 -26.81 -3.96
N ILE A 18 21.36 -26.85 -4.06
CA ILE A 18 22.20 -27.50 -3.04
C ILE A 18 22.03 -26.80 -1.69
N PHE A 19 22.01 -25.46 -1.70
CA PHE A 19 21.83 -24.67 -0.48
C PHE A 19 20.47 -24.92 0.20
N SER A 20 19.38 -24.98 -0.58
CA SER A 20 18.04 -25.24 -0.03
C SER A 20 17.88 -26.68 0.49
N CYS A 21 18.47 -27.67 -0.18
CA CYS A 21 18.54 -29.03 0.35
C CYS A 21 19.31 -29.11 1.66
N TRP A 22 20.43 -28.39 1.79
CA TRP A 22 21.21 -28.35 3.04
C TRP A 22 20.39 -27.74 4.19
N PHE A 23 19.64 -26.67 3.93
CA PHE A 23 18.80 -26.02 4.93
C PHE A 23 17.59 -26.87 5.36
N SER A 24 17.08 -27.73 4.46
CA SER A 24 15.93 -28.60 4.75
C SER A 24 16.18 -29.67 5.81
N GLY A 25 17.45 -30.02 6.05
CA GLY A 25 17.87 -30.98 7.08
C GLY A 25 18.02 -30.39 8.48
N LEU A 26 17.82 -29.08 8.64
CA LEU A 26 17.85 -28.46 9.96
C LEU A 26 16.67 -28.98 10.81
N PRO A 27 16.89 -29.30 12.09
CA PRO A 27 15.82 -29.71 12.98
C PRO A 27 14.80 -28.57 13.02
N LYS A 28 13.58 -28.87 12.55
CA LYS A 28 12.45 -27.98 12.77
C LYS A 28 12.27 -27.87 14.27
N GLU A 29 12.33 -26.64 14.80
CA GLU A 29 11.91 -26.41 16.18
C GLU A 29 10.54 -27.06 16.36
N GLY A 30 10.39 -27.87 17.41
CA GLY A 30 9.10 -28.51 17.71
C GLY A 30 8.02 -27.44 17.78
N TYR A 31 6.82 -27.77 17.31
CA TYR A 31 5.70 -26.85 17.36
C TYR A 31 5.45 -26.44 18.82
N ASP A 32 5.82 -25.21 19.14
CA ASP A 32 5.69 -24.62 20.46
C ASP A 32 4.46 -23.72 20.45
N TRP A 33 3.44 -24.11 21.21
CA TRP A 33 2.15 -23.43 21.26
C TRP A 33 2.31 -21.95 21.64
N ASP A 34 3.19 -21.65 22.59
CA ASP A 34 3.37 -20.29 23.09
C ASP A 34 4.02 -19.40 22.03
N LYS A 35 4.98 -19.94 21.27
CA LYS A 35 5.58 -19.24 20.12
C LYS A 35 4.62 -19.07 18.94
N SER A 36 3.71 -20.02 18.77
CA SER A 36 2.73 -20.02 17.65
C SER A 36 1.48 -19.18 17.94
N SER A 37 1.27 -18.79 19.19
CA SER A 37 0.13 -17.98 19.61
C SER A 37 0.33 -16.48 19.26
N PRO A 38 -0.74 -15.74 18.94
CA PRO A 38 -0.65 -14.29 18.75
C PRO A 38 -0.10 -13.60 20.01
N TYR A 39 0.85 -12.68 19.83
CA TYR A 39 1.42 -11.94 20.96
C TYR A 39 0.43 -10.88 21.46
N GLU A 40 -0.17 -11.15 22.62
CA GLU A 40 -1.12 -10.25 23.28
C GLU A 40 -0.66 -9.91 24.71
N CYS A 41 0.62 -9.52 24.83
CA CYS A 41 1.24 -9.12 26.10
C CYS A 41 1.17 -10.19 27.21
N GLY A 42 1.03 -11.47 26.85
CA GLY A 42 0.99 -12.60 27.79
C GLY A 42 -0.41 -12.99 28.28
N PHE A 43 -1.47 -12.36 27.78
CA PHE A 43 -2.85 -12.76 28.04
C PHE A 43 -3.45 -13.43 26.82
N ILE A 44 -4.28 -14.44 27.04
CA ILE A 44 -5.02 -15.12 25.97
C ILE A 44 -6.27 -14.29 25.71
N SER A 45 -6.39 -13.60 24.57
CA SER A 45 -7.66 -12.97 24.21
C SER A 45 -8.71 -14.06 24.01
N VAL A 46 -9.79 -13.92 24.76
CA VAL A 46 -11.00 -14.75 24.65
C VAL A 46 -11.80 -14.39 23.38
N LYS A 47 -11.44 -13.29 22.71
CA LYS A 47 -12.18 -12.72 21.59
C LYS A 47 -11.26 -12.53 20.39
N ASN A 48 -11.79 -12.77 19.18
CA ASN A 48 -11.07 -12.44 17.97
C ASN A 48 -10.57 -10.99 18.00
N PRO A 49 -9.38 -10.71 17.43
CA PRO A 49 -8.90 -9.33 17.25
C PRO A 49 -10.03 -8.52 16.64
N GLY A 50 -10.38 -7.42 17.30
CA GLY A 50 -11.61 -6.68 17.04
C GLY A 50 -11.73 -6.24 15.59
N ASP A 51 -12.99 -6.06 15.15
CA ASP A 51 -13.28 -5.63 13.78
C ASP A 51 -12.53 -4.33 13.48
N PHE A 52 -11.83 -4.34 12.35
CA PHE A 52 -11.11 -3.20 11.87
C PHE A 52 -12.06 -2.03 11.62
N SER A 53 -11.69 -0.82 12.04
CA SER A 53 -12.55 0.35 11.86
C SER A 53 -12.73 0.66 10.38
N SER A 54 -13.98 0.67 9.91
CA SER A 54 -14.34 1.04 8.53
C SER A 54 -13.89 2.46 8.16
N ARG A 55 -13.65 3.34 9.15
CA ARG A 55 -13.17 4.71 8.91
C ARG A 55 -11.76 4.74 8.30
N PHE A 56 -10.88 3.83 8.69
CA PHE A 56 -9.54 3.75 8.10
C PHE A 56 -9.60 3.34 6.63
N PHE A 57 -10.55 2.47 6.27
CA PHE A 57 -10.72 2.05 4.88
C PHE A 57 -11.07 3.23 3.96
N HIS A 58 -11.95 4.14 4.40
CA HIS A 58 -12.31 5.34 3.64
C HIS A 58 -11.12 6.28 3.46
N LEU A 59 -10.25 6.41 4.48
CA LEU A 59 -9.03 7.21 4.39
C LEU A 59 -8.05 6.63 3.36
N VAL A 60 -7.91 5.30 3.26
CA VAL A 60 -7.05 4.67 2.26
C VAL A 60 -7.54 4.91 0.84
N ILE A 61 -8.85 4.79 0.61
CA ILE A 61 -9.44 5.07 -0.71
C ILE A 61 -9.26 6.55 -1.06
N LEU A 62 -9.56 7.45 -0.12
CA LEU A 62 -9.37 8.88 -0.28
C LEU A 62 -7.93 9.22 -0.68
N PHE A 63 -6.95 8.68 0.05
CA PHE A 63 -5.53 8.89 -0.24
C PHE A 63 -5.17 8.41 -1.65
N LEU A 64 -5.66 7.24 -2.06
CA LEU A 64 -5.37 6.68 -3.38
C LEU A 64 -5.93 7.55 -4.51
N VAL A 65 -7.18 8.01 -4.38
CA VAL A 65 -7.82 8.88 -5.38
C VAL A 65 -7.10 10.23 -5.45
N TRP A 66 -6.84 10.85 -4.30
CA TRP A 66 -6.17 12.15 -4.23
C TRP A 66 -4.73 12.12 -4.76
N ASP A 67 -4.01 11.00 -4.60
CA ASP A 67 -2.67 10.81 -5.18
C ASP A 67 -2.71 10.82 -6.72
N VAL A 68 -3.68 10.13 -7.32
CA VAL A 68 -3.89 10.14 -8.79
C VAL A 68 -4.28 11.53 -9.28
N GLU A 69 -5.13 12.24 -8.54
CA GLU A 69 -5.56 13.59 -8.90
C GLU A 69 -4.40 14.59 -8.90
N ILE A 70 -3.48 14.52 -7.92
CA ILE A 70 -2.28 15.38 -7.89
C ILE A 70 -1.41 15.11 -9.11
N VAL A 71 -1.21 13.86 -9.50
CA VAL A 71 -0.41 13.50 -10.68
C VAL A 71 -1.01 14.13 -11.96
N LEU A 72 -2.33 14.12 -12.09
CA LEU A 72 -3.04 14.74 -13.22
C LEU A 72 -3.05 16.28 -13.17
N LEU A 73 -2.89 16.86 -11.99
CA LEU A 73 -2.88 18.32 -11.78
C LEU A 73 -1.58 18.97 -12.31
N VAL A 74 -0.44 18.26 -12.25
CA VAL A 74 0.86 18.76 -12.74
C VAL A 74 0.83 19.22 -14.21
N PRO A 75 0.37 18.41 -15.19
CA PRO A 75 0.26 18.88 -16.58
C PRO A 75 -0.79 19.97 -16.75
N CYS A 76 -1.90 19.92 -16.01
CA CYS A 76 -2.96 20.94 -16.08
C CYS A 76 -2.46 22.36 -15.69
N PHE A 77 -1.50 22.47 -14.77
CA PHE A 77 -0.91 23.77 -14.45
C PHE A 77 -0.17 24.39 -15.63
N GLN A 78 0.53 23.58 -16.43
CA GLN A 78 1.25 24.07 -17.60
C GLN A 78 0.29 24.68 -18.62
N ASP A 79 -0.88 24.07 -18.80
CA ASP A 79 -1.92 24.56 -19.71
C ASP A 79 -2.60 25.85 -19.20
N LEU A 80 -2.75 26.01 -17.88
CA LEU A 80 -3.30 27.24 -17.27
C LEU A 80 -2.40 28.46 -17.49
N PHE A 81 -1.07 28.30 -17.36
CA PHE A 81 -0.13 29.40 -17.53
C PHE A 81 0.00 29.84 -19.00
N GLY A 82 -0.28 28.96 -19.95
CA GLY A 82 -0.20 29.25 -21.38
C GLY A 82 -1.29 30.19 -21.91
N TRP A 83 -2.36 30.46 -21.15
CA TRP A 83 -3.53 31.27 -21.58
C TRP A 83 -4.02 30.89 -22.99
N SER A 84 -3.96 29.60 -23.34
CA SER A 84 -4.51 29.07 -24.58
C SER A 84 -5.99 28.70 -24.37
N PRO A 85 -6.82 28.70 -25.43
CA PRO A 85 -8.21 28.22 -25.35
C PRO A 85 -8.32 26.73 -24.91
N GLU A 86 -7.23 25.98 -24.99
CA GLU A 86 -7.10 24.60 -24.53
C GLU A 86 -7.07 24.48 -22.99
N GLY A 87 -6.72 25.56 -22.27
CA GLY A 87 -6.73 25.61 -20.80
C GLY A 87 -8.12 25.61 -20.14
N SER A 88 -9.19 25.69 -20.94
CA SER A 88 -10.58 25.65 -20.43
C SER A 88 -10.90 24.32 -19.72
N GLY A 89 -10.34 23.20 -20.17
CA GLY A 89 -10.49 21.90 -19.54
C GLY A 89 -9.80 21.81 -18.18
N ALA A 90 -8.63 22.45 -18.03
CA ALA A 90 -7.88 22.46 -16.78
C ALA A 90 -8.59 23.27 -15.69
N VAL A 91 -9.26 24.37 -16.04
CA VAL A 91 -10.10 25.13 -15.10
C VAL A 91 -11.28 24.28 -14.61
N LEU A 92 -11.95 23.57 -15.51
CA LEU A 92 -13.06 22.68 -15.14
C LEU A 92 -12.57 21.52 -14.24
N PHE A 93 -11.40 20.95 -14.53
CA PHE A 93 -10.79 19.92 -13.70
C PHE A 93 -10.51 20.42 -12.28
N VAL A 94 -9.89 21.59 -12.12
CA VAL A 94 -9.62 22.19 -10.80
C VAL A 94 -10.91 22.47 -10.04
N LEU A 95 -11.98 22.93 -10.70
CA LEU A 95 -13.28 23.14 -10.05
C LEU A 95 -13.88 21.84 -9.51
N ILE A 96 -13.76 20.74 -10.26
CA ILE A 96 -14.23 19.42 -9.81
C ILE A 96 -13.43 18.96 -8.58
N LEU A 97 -12.10 19.13 -8.57
CA LEU A 97 -11.26 18.78 -7.43
C LEU A 97 -11.66 19.55 -6.15
N VAL A 98 -11.85 20.87 -6.27
CA VAL A 98 -12.27 21.71 -5.14
C VAL A 98 -13.65 21.29 -4.62
N TYR A 99 -14.59 20.97 -5.52
CA TYR A 99 -15.92 20.52 -5.13
C TYR A 99 -15.92 19.14 -4.48
N GLY A 100 -15.13 18.19 -5.01
CA GLY A 100 -14.97 16.85 -4.43
C GLY A 100 -14.41 16.90 -3.01
N LEU A 101 -13.34 17.68 -2.81
CA LEU A 101 -12.76 17.89 -1.48
C LEU A 101 -13.77 18.52 -0.51
N TYR A 102 -14.55 19.51 -0.97
CA TYR A 102 -15.59 20.13 -0.15
C TYR A 102 -16.66 19.12 0.28
N TYR A 103 -17.09 18.25 -0.63
CA TYR A 103 -18.08 17.20 -0.35
C TYR A 103 -17.57 16.24 0.74
N GLU A 104 -16.32 15.79 0.66
CA GLU A 104 -15.73 14.87 1.63
C GLU A 104 -15.53 15.50 3.01
N MET A 105 -15.24 16.81 3.07
CA MET A 105 -15.19 17.56 4.32
C MET A 105 -16.56 17.62 5.00
N MET A 106 -17.65 17.71 4.23
CA MET A 106 -19.02 17.71 4.78
C MET A 106 -19.43 16.33 5.31
N GLU A 107 -19.05 15.25 4.60
CA GLU A 107 -19.34 13.87 5.03
C GLU A 107 -18.60 13.50 6.33
N GLY A 108 -17.54 14.24 6.67
CA GLY A 108 -16.84 14.07 7.94
C GLY A 108 -15.88 12.89 7.97
N THR A 109 -15.56 12.28 6.82
CA THR A 109 -14.57 11.20 6.67
C THR A 109 -13.19 11.59 7.23
N ILE A 110 -12.85 12.88 7.18
CA ILE A 110 -11.57 13.44 7.64
C ILE A 110 -11.60 13.80 9.15
N LYS A 111 -12.77 13.88 9.78
CA LYS A 111 -12.86 14.26 11.19
C LYS A 111 -12.40 13.11 12.08
N TRP A 112 -11.23 13.29 12.68
CA TRP A 112 -10.75 12.40 13.71
C TRP A 112 -11.35 12.81 15.05
N THR A 113 -12.27 12.01 15.58
CA THR A 113 -12.64 12.08 16.99
C THR A 113 -11.57 11.35 17.77
N LEU A 114 -10.71 12.07 18.48
CA LEU A 114 -10.03 11.47 19.62
C LEU A 114 -11.14 10.95 20.53
N HIS A 115 -11.21 9.63 20.69
CA HIS A 115 -12.06 9.05 21.72
C HIS A 115 -11.36 9.33 23.05
N GLU A 116 -11.40 10.58 23.51
CA GLU A 116 -11.19 10.85 24.92
C GLU A 116 -12.44 10.39 25.65
N ASN A 117 -12.24 9.45 26.59
CA ASN A 117 -13.18 9.20 27.66
C ASN A 117 -13.36 10.45 28.52
#